data_AF-A0A4Y1QYV2-F1
#
_entry.id   AF-A0A4Y1QYV2-F1
#
_cell.length_a   1.000
_cell.length_b   1.000
_cell.length_c   1.000
_cell.angle_alpha   90.00
_cell.angle_beta   90.00
_cell.angle_gamma   90.00
#
_symmetry.space_group_name_H-M   'P 1'
#
loop_
_entity.id
_entity.type
_entity.pdbx_description
1 polymer ?
#
loop_
_entity_poly.entity_id
_entity_poly.type
_entity_poly.pdbx_seq_one_letter_code
_entity_poly.pdbx_strand_id
1 'polypeptide(L)'
;MKTPSNSTVPTDQSPENILEVTTPTRLVHLYDKTIGYQLPFRQNRGKPPNRYSPDIGKTSKYPIANHVSTEKLSEPLKAFVHQLSAIHIPTKVSEALKDPKWVQAIKEEMKALEKNQTWTLETIP
;
A
#
# COMPACT_ATOMS: atom_id res chain seq x y z
N MET A 1 -19.41 57.19 3.92
CA MET A 1 -20.34 56.51 4.84
C MET A 1 -20.06 55.01 4.80
N LYS A 2 -19.97 54.39 5.99
CA LYS A 2 -20.19 52.97 6.32
C LYS A 2 -19.35 51.87 5.63
N THR A 3 -18.57 51.18 6.46
CA THR A 3 -18.37 49.72 6.43
C THR A 3 -19.74 48.98 6.49
N PRO A 4 -19.84 47.69 6.09
CA PRO A 4 -19.63 46.60 7.07
C PRO A 4 -19.08 45.27 6.49
N SER A 5 -18.32 44.52 7.31
CA SER A 5 -18.63 43.19 7.89
C SER A 5 -18.43 41.99 6.94
N ASN A 6 -17.29 41.31 7.04
CA ASN A 6 -17.03 40.14 7.91
C ASN A 6 -17.78 38.87 7.44
N SER A 7 -17.04 37.95 6.81
CA SER A 7 -17.42 36.55 6.63
C SER A 7 -16.48 35.70 7.47
N THR A 8 -17.00 35.24 8.62
CA THR A 8 -16.33 34.36 9.56
C THR A 8 -16.25 32.95 8.99
N VAL A 9 -15.04 32.47 8.71
CA VAL A 9 -14.75 31.04 8.45
C VAL A 9 -14.42 30.38 9.79
N PRO A 10 -15.10 29.29 10.21
CA PRO A 10 -14.71 28.58 11.42
C PRO A 10 -13.45 27.76 11.17
N THR A 11 -12.38 28.09 11.89
CA THR A 11 -11.15 27.30 12.01
C THR A 11 -11.47 26.04 12.82
N ASP A 12 -11.41 24.86 12.21
CA ASP A 12 -11.50 23.58 12.91
C ASP A 12 -10.13 23.28 13.55
N GLN A 13 -9.97 23.72 14.80
CA GLN A 13 -8.81 23.40 15.63
C GLN A 13 -9.03 22.05 16.31
N SER A 14 -8.35 21.04 15.77
CA SER A 14 -8.10 19.74 16.39
C SER A 14 -7.47 19.91 17.78
N PRO A 15 -8.03 19.31 18.85
CA PRO A 15 -7.31 19.20 20.11
C PRO A 15 -6.37 17.99 20.09
N GLU A 16 -5.07 18.27 20.15
CA GLU A 16 -4.01 17.33 20.54
C GLU A 16 -4.15 16.89 22.02
N ASN A 17 -3.51 15.76 22.31
CA ASN A 17 -3.10 15.21 23.62
C ASN A 17 -4.11 14.42 24.45
N ILE A 18 -4.00 13.08 24.34
CA ILE A 18 -4.10 12.21 25.52
C ILE A 18 -2.94 11.19 25.47
N LEU A 19 -1.88 11.48 26.23
CA LEU A 19 -0.95 10.49 26.75
C LEU A 19 -1.28 10.29 28.22
N GLU A 20 -2.07 9.29 28.56
CA GLU A 20 -2.06 8.70 29.90
C GLU A 20 -2.21 7.18 29.80
N VAL A 21 -1.07 6.49 29.91
CA VAL A 21 -1.01 5.06 30.17
C VAL A 21 -1.23 4.87 31.66
N THR A 22 -2.49 4.71 32.08
CA THR A 22 -2.79 4.29 33.45
C THR A 22 -2.61 2.77 33.53
N THR A 23 -1.52 2.33 34.16
CA THR A 23 -1.36 0.92 34.56
C THR A 23 -2.31 0.65 35.74
N PRO A 24 -3.10 -0.44 35.74
CA PRO A 24 -3.89 -0.77 36.91
C PRO A 24 -3.00 -1.44 37.95
N THR A 25 -2.78 -0.72 39.04
CA THR A 25 -2.21 -1.19 40.28
C THR A 25 -2.96 -2.42 40.80
N ARG A 26 -2.18 -3.49 41.00
CA ARG A 26 -2.44 -4.71 41.75
C ARG A 26 -3.20 -4.43 43.07
N LEU A 27 -4.50 -4.72 43.11
CA LEU A 27 -5.24 -4.98 44.35
C LEU A 27 -5.51 -6.47 44.46
N VAL A 28 -4.95 -7.09 45.50
CA VAL A 28 -5.04 -8.52 45.80
C VAL A 28 -6.14 -8.72 46.86
N HIS A 29 -6.90 -9.82 46.68
CA HIS A 29 -7.82 -10.53 47.61
C HIS A 29 -9.32 -10.33 47.33
N LEU A 30 -9.90 -11.12 46.41
CA LEU A 30 -10.57 -12.42 46.63
C LEU A 30 -11.73 -12.37 47.63
N TYR A 31 -12.95 -12.13 47.15
CA TYR A 31 -14.12 -13.00 47.40
C TYR A 31 -15.35 -12.46 46.63
N ASP A 32 -15.41 -12.62 45.31
CA ASP A 32 -16.74 -12.93 44.76
C ASP A 32 -16.62 -13.69 43.46
N LYS A 33 -17.42 -14.74 43.37
CA LYS A 33 -17.40 -15.78 42.37
C LYS A 33 -17.95 -15.21 41.05
N THR A 34 -17.14 -14.42 40.36
CA THR A 34 -17.41 -14.07 38.97
C THR A 34 -17.01 -15.28 38.13
N ILE A 35 -18.00 -16.03 37.66
CA ILE A 35 -17.84 -17.05 36.62
C ILE A 35 -17.47 -16.28 35.34
N GLY A 36 -16.22 -15.84 35.25
CA GLY A 36 -15.66 -15.17 34.10
C GLY A 36 -15.30 -16.23 33.06
N TYR A 37 -15.85 -16.11 31.85
CA TYR A 37 -15.41 -16.92 30.73
C TYR A 37 -13.93 -16.62 30.42
N GLN A 38 -13.03 -17.52 30.81
CA GLN A 38 -11.63 -17.50 30.40
C GLN A 38 -11.56 -17.94 28.93
N LEU A 39 -11.24 -16.99 28.03
CA LEU A 39 -10.99 -17.31 26.63
C LEU A 39 -9.67 -18.08 26.50
N PRO A 40 -9.62 -19.17 25.71
CA PRO A 40 -8.41 -19.95 25.52
C PRO A 40 -7.32 -19.11 24.87
N PHE A 41 -6.07 -19.46 25.18
CA PHE A 41 -4.89 -18.81 24.61
C PHE A 41 -4.93 -18.86 23.08
N ARG A 42 -5.01 -17.69 22.44
CA ARG A 42 -5.00 -17.60 20.97
C ARG A 42 -3.57 -17.81 20.46
N GLN A 43 -3.26 -19.03 20.01
CA GLN A 43 -1.98 -19.35 19.37
C GLN A 43 -1.70 -18.51 18.09
N ASN A 44 -2.75 -18.01 17.43
CA ASN A 44 -2.65 -17.20 16.21
C ASN A 44 -2.70 -15.68 16.48
N ARG A 45 -2.43 -15.22 17.72
CA ARG A 45 -2.45 -13.79 18.04
C ARG A 45 -1.43 -13.06 17.15
N GLY A 46 -1.90 -12.08 16.36
CA GLY A 46 -1.07 -11.27 15.47
C GLY A 46 -0.59 -11.97 14.18
N LYS A 47 -0.94 -13.24 13.96
CA LYS A 47 -0.61 -13.95 12.70
C LYS A 47 -1.86 -13.97 11.81
N PRO A 48 -1.93 -13.14 10.76
CA PRO A 48 -3.04 -13.21 9.83
C PRO A 48 -3.06 -14.59 9.17
N PRO A 49 -4.25 -15.19 8.96
CA PRO A 49 -4.35 -16.43 8.21
C PRO A 49 -3.74 -16.22 6.82
N ASN A 50 -2.97 -17.20 6.35
CA ASN A 50 -2.38 -17.17 5.03
C ASN A 50 -3.48 -17.30 3.96
N ARG A 51 -4.14 -16.18 3.66
CA ARG A 51 -5.17 -16.04 2.61
C ARG A 51 -4.59 -15.53 1.29
N TYR A 52 -3.44 -14.86 1.36
CA TYR A 52 -2.80 -14.19 0.24
C TYR A 52 -1.29 -14.44 0.32
N SER A 53 -0.88 -15.69 0.16
CA SER A 53 0.51 -15.98 -0.21
C SER A 53 0.66 -15.63 -1.68
N PRO A 54 1.59 -14.74 -2.08
CA PRO A 54 2.02 -14.61 -3.47
C PRO A 54 2.90 -15.81 -3.84
N ASP A 55 2.42 -17.04 -3.60
CA ASP A 55 3.06 -18.23 -4.12
C ASP A 55 2.75 -18.26 -5.62
N ILE A 56 3.80 -18.18 -6.45
CA ILE A 56 3.71 -18.27 -7.92
C ILE A 56 2.99 -19.55 -8.38
N GLY A 57 2.88 -20.57 -7.52
CA GLY A 57 2.19 -21.83 -7.79
C GLY A 57 0.72 -21.91 -7.34
N LYS A 58 0.18 -20.90 -6.62
CA LYS A 58 -1.23 -20.93 -6.16
C LYS A 58 -2.05 -19.91 -6.95
N THR A 59 -2.71 -20.38 -8.00
CA THR A 59 -3.70 -19.60 -8.73
C THR A 59 -4.86 -19.24 -7.80
N SER A 60 -5.36 -18.00 -7.86
CA SER A 60 -6.57 -17.64 -7.13
C SER A 60 -7.73 -18.54 -7.56
N LYS A 61 -8.64 -18.86 -6.63
CA LYS A 61 -9.86 -19.63 -6.95
C LYS A 61 -10.71 -18.94 -8.03
N TYR A 62 -10.61 -17.62 -8.11
CA TYR A 62 -11.31 -16.77 -9.07
C TYR A 62 -10.28 -15.83 -9.70
N PRO A 63 -9.73 -16.16 -10.88
CA PRO A 63 -8.81 -15.27 -11.58
C PRO A 63 -9.57 -14.05 -12.08
N ILE A 64 -9.02 -12.87 -11.81
CA ILE A 64 -9.70 -11.59 -12.13
C ILE A 64 -9.92 -11.42 -13.64
N ALA A 65 -9.03 -12.00 -14.45
CA ALA A 65 -9.12 -11.99 -15.91
C ALA A 65 -10.44 -12.55 -16.45
N ASN A 66 -11.11 -13.47 -15.72
CA ASN A 66 -12.40 -14.03 -16.13
C ASN A 66 -13.58 -13.06 -15.95
N HIS A 67 -13.39 -11.97 -15.20
CA HIS A 67 -14.46 -11.05 -14.81
C HIS A 67 -14.19 -9.59 -15.21
N VAL A 68 -13.06 -9.30 -15.83
CA VAL A 68 -12.71 -7.97 -16.33
C VAL A 68 -12.95 -7.92 -17.83
N SER A 69 -13.86 -7.05 -18.29
CA SER A 69 -14.14 -6.81 -19.70
C SER A 69 -14.12 -5.31 -20.01
N THR A 70 -13.67 -4.96 -21.22
CA THR A 70 -13.64 -3.58 -21.72
C THR A 70 -14.86 -3.23 -22.57
N GLU A 71 -15.80 -4.16 -22.75
CA GLU A 71 -16.93 -4.05 -23.69
C GLU A 71 -17.87 -2.88 -23.39
N LYS A 72 -18.08 -2.57 -22.10
CA LYS A 72 -18.99 -1.51 -21.64
C LYS A 72 -18.33 -0.14 -21.53
N LEU A 73 -17.04 -0.02 -21.88
CA LEU A 73 -16.35 1.27 -21.85
C LEU A 73 -16.77 2.14 -23.05
N SER A 74 -16.69 3.46 -22.88
CA SER A 74 -16.87 4.39 -23.98
C SER A 74 -15.74 4.23 -25.01
N GLU A 75 -16.02 4.54 -26.27
CA GLU A 75 -15.07 4.40 -27.37
C GLU A 75 -13.69 5.05 -27.13
N PRO A 76 -13.58 6.31 -26.64
CA PRO A 76 -12.27 6.89 -26.37
C PRO A 76 -11.50 6.15 -25.27
N LEU A 77 -12.21 5.62 -24.26
CA LEU A 77 -11.59 4.88 -23.17
C LEU A 77 -11.14 3.48 -23.62
N LYS A 78 -11.90 2.83 -24.51
CA LYS A 78 -11.47 1.57 -25.14
C LYS A 78 -10.18 1.75 -25.92
N ALA A 79 -10.11 2.79 -26.77
CA ALA A 79 -8.92 3.09 -27.55
C ALA A 79 -7.69 3.32 -26.65
N PHE A 80 -7.88 4.06 -25.55
CA PHE A 80 -6.82 4.29 -24.57
C PHE A 80 -6.35 2.99 -23.88
N VAL A 81 -7.27 2.13 -23.42
CA VAL A 81 -6.92 0.85 -22.80
C VAL A 81 -6.18 -0.06 -23.79
N HIS A 82 -6.64 -0.11 -25.05
CA HIS A 82 -5.96 -0.86 -26.10
C HIS A 82 -4.54 -0.33 -26.33
N GLN A 83 -4.36 0.99 -26.39
CA GLN A 83 -3.05 1.60 -26.53
C GLN A 83 -2.12 1.22 -25.38
N LEU A 84 -2.61 1.22 -24.13
CA LEU A 84 -1.82 0.77 -22.97
C LEU A 84 -1.46 -0.71 -23.06
N SER A 85 -2.41 -1.57 -23.44
CA SER A 85 -2.19 -3.01 -23.56
C SER A 85 -1.21 -3.40 -24.68
N ALA A 86 -1.07 -2.55 -25.69
CA ALA A 86 -0.15 -2.75 -26.80
C ALA A 86 1.31 -2.42 -26.43
N ILE A 87 1.55 -1.71 -25.33
CA ILE A 87 2.90 -1.40 -24.87
C ILE A 87 3.52 -2.68 -24.29
N HIS A 88 4.54 -3.19 -24.96
CA HIS A 88 5.29 -4.34 -24.49
C HIS A 88 6.18 -3.97 -23.30
N ILE A 89 6.06 -4.72 -22.21
CA ILE A 89 6.95 -4.61 -21.05
C ILE A 89 8.03 -5.68 -21.19
N PRO A 90 9.31 -5.31 -21.35
CA PRO A 90 10.39 -6.25 -21.50
C PRO A 90 10.58 -7.06 -20.22
N THR A 91 10.79 -8.36 -20.37
CA THR A 91 11.01 -9.27 -19.23
C THR A 91 12.49 -9.47 -18.93
N LYS A 92 13.35 -9.22 -19.93
CA LYS A 92 14.80 -9.38 -19.84
C LYS A 92 15.50 -8.06 -20.13
N VAL A 93 16.66 -7.88 -19.50
CA VAL A 93 17.52 -6.69 -19.73
C VAL A 93 17.90 -6.58 -21.21
N SER A 94 18.22 -7.69 -21.87
CA SER A 94 18.57 -7.70 -23.30
C SER A 94 17.42 -7.30 -24.22
N GLU A 95 16.16 -7.47 -23.80
CA GLU A 95 14.98 -6.98 -24.52
C GLU A 95 14.81 -5.47 -24.29
N ALA A 96 14.92 -5.03 -23.04
CA ALA A 96 14.81 -3.61 -22.67
C ALA A 96 15.89 -2.75 -23.35
N LEU A 97 17.10 -3.27 -23.53
CA LEU A 97 18.20 -2.53 -24.17
C LEU A 97 18.00 -2.31 -25.68
N LYS A 98 17.07 -3.02 -26.33
CA LYS A 98 16.74 -2.80 -27.75
C LYS A 98 15.90 -1.55 -27.95
N ASP A 99 15.13 -1.17 -26.93
CA ASP A 99 14.22 -0.03 -26.99
C ASP A 99 14.90 1.24 -26.44
N PRO A 100 15.01 2.31 -27.25
CA PRO A 100 15.72 3.51 -26.83
C PRO A 100 15.05 4.22 -25.64
N LYS A 101 13.72 4.10 -25.49
CA LYS A 101 12.98 4.65 -24.36
C LYS A 101 13.40 4.00 -23.04
N TRP A 102 13.55 2.68 -23.02
CA TRP A 102 13.99 1.94 -21.85
C TRP A 102 15.46 2.23 -21.52
N VAL A 103 16.32 2.32 -22.53
CA VAL A 103 17.73 2.73 -22.36
C VAL A 103 17.83 4.13 -21.74
N GLN A 104 17.00 5.08 -22.21
CA GLN A 104 16.97 6.43 -21.66
C GLN A 104 16.51 6.44 -20.20
N ALA A 105 15.44 5.70 -19.88
CA ALA A 105 14.94 5.58 -18.51
C ALA A 105 16.01 5.01 -17.55
N ILE A 106 16.72 3.95 -17.96
CA ILE A 106 17.80 3.36 -17.16
C ILE A 106 18.92 4.38 -16.92
N LYS A 107 19.30 5.17 -17.93
CA LYS A 107 20.33 6.21 -17.78
C LYS A 107 19.90 7.31 -16.81
N GLU A 108 18.64 7.72 -16.87
CA GLU A 108 18.09 8.72 -15.96
C GLU A 108 18.08 8.22 -14.51
N GLU A 109 17.65 6.97 -14.30
CA GLU A 109 17.74 6.31 -12.99
C GLU A 109 19.17 6.23 -12.49
N MET A 110 20.12 5.75 -13.30
CA MET A 110 21.54 5.69 -12.92
C MET A 110 22.09 7.06 -12.48
N LYS A 111 21.72 8.14 -13.19
CA LYS A 111 22.11 9.51 -12.82
C LYS A 111 21.45 9.95 -11.52
N ALA A 112 20.19 9.59 -11.28
CA ALA A 112 19.47 9.90 -10.04
C ALA A 112 20.10 9.18 -8.84
N LEU A 113 20.48 7.91 -9.01
CA LEU A 113 21.14 7.11 -7.99
C LEU A 113 22.52 7.69 -7.61
N GLU A 114 23.31 8.11 -8.59
CA GLU A 114 24.60 8.76 -8.38
C GLU A 114 24.44 10.08 -7.61
N LYS A 115 23.48 10.91 -8.01
CA LYS A 115 23.18 12.18 -7.31
C LYS A 115 22.80 11.96 -5.85
N ASN A 116 22.06 10.91 -5.57
CA ASN A 116 21.59 10.62 -4.22
C ASN A 116 22.64 9.89 -3.36
N GLN A 117 23.78 9.48 -3.93
CA GLN A 117 24.83 8.71 -3.25
C GLN A 117 24.28 7.47 -2.50
N THR A 118 23.19 6.89 -2.99
CA THR A 118 22.47 5.80 -2.32
C THR A 118 22.86 4.41 -2.84
N TRP A 119 23.74 4.33 -3.84
CA TRP A 119 24.13 3.08 -4.48
C TRP A 119 25.65 2.88 -4.43
N THR A 120 26.05 1.75 -3.86
CA THR A 120 27.43 1.25 -3.86
C THR A 120 27.51 0.01 -4.74
N LEU A 121 28.50 -0.04 -5.64
CA LEU A 121 28.70 -1.20 -6.51
C LEU A 121 29.30 -2.36 -5.70
N GLU A 122 28.54 -3.44 -5.54
CA GLU A 122 29.03 -4.66 -4.93
C GLU A 122 29.42 -5.70 -5.99
N THR A 123 30.58 -6.32 -5.80
CA THR A 123 31.04 -7.43 -6.63
C THR A 123 30.37 -8.73 -6.19
N ILE A 124 29.66 -9.38 -7.09
CA ILE A 124 29.07 -10.71 -6.84
C ILE A 124 30.20 -11.76 -7.00
N PRO A 125 30.35 -12.72 -6.06
CA PRO A 125 31.35 -13.78 -6.13
C PRO A 125 31.09 -14.81 -7.25
#